data_AF-A0A507WKC5-F1
#
_entry.id   AF-A0A507WKC5-F1
#
_cell.length_a   1.000
_cell.length_b   1.000
_cell.length_c   1.000
_cell.angle_alpha   90.00
_cell.angle_beta   90.00
_cell.angle_gamma   90.00
#
_symmetry.space_group_name_H-M   'P 1'
#
loop_
_entity.id
_entity.type
_entity.pdbx_description
1 polymer ?
#
loop_
_entity_poly.entity_id
_entity_poly.type
_entity_poly.pdbx_seq_one_letter_code
_entity_poly.pdbx_strand_id
1 'polypeptide(L)'
;MNLSEKKRLSSARFYGAIVLDQRIRLLKSGGGDAVVDELISLANSRNISIGEAANVVIEEVQAAIQQAHQDHQAALASYDAYMDAHKGELATLRMAASNSQSTINFLTESIAKYPKTQESKRKLLKEQGLTCEQIEVVIGFSADEIPRMKQELETAIATLAEAETRIKYLHEEAHTQPMGVSHAA
;
A
#
# COMPACT_ATOMS: atom_id res chain seq x y z
N MET A 1 -16.16 -6.43 -8.01
CA MET A 1 -14.96 -7.14 -8.50
C MET A 1 -13.87 -6.96 -7.47
N ASN A 2 -13.45 -8.04 -6.81
CA ASN A 2 -12.55 -7.96 -5.65
C ASN A 2 -11.08 -7.74 -6.07
N LEU A 3 -10.21 -7.44 -5.10
CA LEU A 3 -8.79 -7.13 -5.32
C LEU A 3 -7.99 -8.28 -5.97
N SER A 4 -8.35 -9.53 -5.71
CA SER A 4 -7.71 -10.71 -6.32
C SER A 4 -8.18 -10.91 -7.76
N GLU A 5 -9.43 -10.56 -8.09
CA GLU A 5 -9.96 -10.57 -9.45
C GLU A 5 -9.35 -9.46 -10.30
N LYS A 6 -9.13 -8.26 -9.75
CA LYS A 6 -8.48 -7.15 -10.49
C LYS A 6 -6.99 -7.38 -10.73
N LYS A 7 -6.25 -7.88 -9.74
CA LYS A 7 -4.85 -8.32 -9.94
C LYS A 7 -4.76 -9.51 -10.88
N ARG A 8 -5.70 -10.47 -10.81
CA ARG A 8 -5.79 -11.55 -11.80
C ARG A 8 -6.11 -11.03 -13.19
N LEU A 9 -6.94 -9.99 -13.33
CA LEU A 9 -7.27 -9.42 -14.63
C LEU A 9 -6.10 -8.62 -15.22
N SER A 10 -5.39 -7.81 -14.43
CA SER A 10 -4.20 -7.07 -14.90
C SER A 10 -3.02 -8.01 -15.17
N SER A 11 -2.80 -9.01 -14.32
CA SER A 11 -1.81 -10.07 -14.57
C SER A 11 -2.24 -10.93 -15.75
N ALA A 12 -3.51 -11.30 -15.92
CA ALA A 12 -3.98 -12.07 -17.08
C ALA A 12 -3.88 -11.27 -18.39
N ARG A 13 -4.02 -9.94 -18.35
CA ARG A 13 -3.79 -9.06 -19.52
C ARG A 13 -2.31 -8.96 -19.86
N PHE A 14 -1.43 -8.85 -18.86
CA PHE A 14 0.02 -8.84 -19.06
C PHE A 14 0.55 -10.22 -19.51
N TYR A 15 0.11 -11.30 -18.88
CA TYR A 15 0.39 -12.67 -19.33
C TYR A 15 -0.25 -12.95 -20.69
N GLY A 16 -1.42 -12.39 -21.00
CA GLY A 16 -2.05 -12.45 -22.32
C GLY A 16 -1.21 -11.76 -23.39
N ALA A 17 -0.63 -10.60 -23.10
CA ALA A 17 0.28 -9.90 -24.00
C ALA A 17 1.61 -10.65 -24.18
N ILE A 18 2.16 -11.28 -23.13
CA ILE A 18 3.35 -12.14 -23.23
C ILE A 18 3.05 -13.41 -24.03
N VAL A 19 1.89 -14.04 -23.83
CA VAL A 19 1.44 -15.21 -24.59
C VAL A 19 1.20 -14.84 -26.05
N LEU A 20 0.67 -13.65 -26.34
CA LEU A 20 0.48 -13.12 -27.70
C LEU A 20 1.82 -12.78 -28.37
N ASP A 21 2.76 -12.18 -27.64
CA ASP A 21 4.12 -11.91 -28.14
C ASP A 21 4.90 -13.22 -28.38
N GLN A 22 4.74 -14.22 -27.51
CA GLN A 22 5.23 -15.59 -27.74
C GLN A 22 4.54 -16.22 -28.96
N ARG A 23 3.24 -16.01 -29.15
CA ARG A 23 2.47 -16.48 -30.33
C ARG A 23 2.99 -15.84 -31.62
N ILE A 24 3.33 -14.55 -31.60
CA ILE A 24 3.92 -13.82 -32.73
C ILE A 24 5.33 -14.33 -33.05
N ARG A 25 6.17 -14.61 -32.04
CA ARG A 25 7.51 -15.20 -32.24
C ARG A 25 7.44 -16.63 -32.78
N LEU A 26 6.46 -17.42 -32.33
CA LEU A 26 6.26 -18.80 -32.76
C LEU A 26 5.65 -18.91 -34.18
N LEU A 27 4.78 -17.97 -34.56
CA LEU A 27 4.29 -17.82 -35.93
C LEU A 27 5.43 -17.52 -36.92
N LYS A 28 6.43 -16.73 -36.51
CA LYS A 28 7.64 -16.48 -37.29
C LYS A 28 8.56 -17.72 -37.40
N SER A 29 8.42 -18.71 -36.53
CA SER A 29 9.25 -19.93 -36.49
C SER A 29 8.56 -21.19 -37.02
N GLY A 30 7.31 -21.11 -37.50
CA GLY A 30 6.64 -22.21 -38.21
C GLY A 30 6.16 -23.40 -37.37
N GLY A 31 5.80 -23.21 -36.09
CA GLY A 31 5.28 -24.29 -35.23
C GLY A 31 3.74 -24.46 -35.27
N GLY A 32 3.23 -25.70 -35.39
CA GLY A 32 1.80 -26.06 -35.19
C GLY A 32 1.36 -25.92 -33.72
N ASP A 33 0.09 -25.95 -33.30
CA ASP A 33 -1.09 -26.62 -33.87
C ASP A 33 -2.43 -26.05 -33.28
N ALA A 34 -2.55 -24.73 -33.14
CA ALA A 34 -3.81 -24.09 -32.69
C ALA A 34 -4.04 -22.72 -33.34
N VAL A 35 -2.94 -21.99 -33.59
CA VAL A 35 -2.98 -20.69 -34.27
C VAL A 35 -3.24 -20.84 -35.76
N VAL A 36 -2.69 -21.90 -36.37
CA VAL A 36 -2.93 -22.22 -37.78
C VAL A 36 -4.39 -22.58 -38.01
N ASP A 37 -4.99 -23.37 -37.11
CA ASP A 37 -6.43 -23.70 -37.15
C ASP A 37 -7.32 -22.46 -36.96
N GLU A 38 -6.93 -21.57 -36.04
CA GLU A 38 -7.62 -20.30 -35.80
C GLU A 38 -7.57 -19.38 -37.04
N LEU A 39 -6.42 -19.33 -37.72
CA LEU A 39 -6.25 -18.60 -38.98
C LEU A 39 -7.01 -19.24 -40.15
N ILE A 40 -6.99 -20.57 -40.28
CA ILE A 40 -7.74 -21.30 -41.31
C ILE A 40 -9.26 -21.11 -41.08
N SER A 41 -9.72 -21.19 -39.83
CA SER A 41 -11.12 -20.94 -39.46
C SER A 41 -11.54 -19.51 -39.76
N LEU A 42 -10.70 -18.52 -39.43
CA LEU A 42 -10.96 -17.12 -39.74
C LEU A 42 -10.98 -16.86 -41.26
N ALA A 43 -10.03 -17.44 -41.99
CA ALA A 43 -9.94 -17.36 -43.45
C ALA A 43 -11.20 -17.96 -44.10
N ASN A 44 -11.63 -19.13 -43.66
CA ASN A 44 -12.83 -19.80 -44.18
C ASN A 44 -14.13 -19.06 -43.81
N SER A 45 -14.26 -18.57 -42.58
CA SER A 45 -15.48 -17.87 -42.11
C SER A 45 -15.66 -16.51 -42.77
N ARG A 46 -14.58 -15.81 -43.09
CA ARG A 46 -14.62 -14.51 -43.77
C ARG A 46 -14.39 -14.61 -45.28
N ASN A 47 -14.17 -15.82 -45.82
CA ASN A 47 -13.87 -16.10 -47.23
C ASN A 47 -12.70 -15.26 -47.77
N ILE A 48 -11.59 -15.22 -47.01
CA ILE A 48 -10.37 -14.49 -47.32
C ILE A 48 -9.17 -15.44 -47.36
N SER A 49 -8.04 -15.00 -47.93
CA SER A 49 -6.81 -15.77 -47.88
C SER A 49 -6.24 -15.85 -46.46
N ILE A 50 -5.41 -16.86 -46.20
CA ILE A 50 -4.71 -17.01 -44.91
C ILE A 50 -3.82 -15.80 -44.61
N GLY A 51 -3.22 -15.19 -45.64
CA GLY A 51 -2.43 -13.96 -45.50
C GLY A 51 -3.27 -12.75 -45.07
N GLU A 52 -4.48 -12.60 -45.61
CA GLU A 52 -5.43 -11.56 -45.19
C GLU A 52 -5.97 -11.82 -43.78
N ALA A 53 -6.24 -13.08 -43.43
CA ALA A 53 -6.65 -13.46 -42.08
C ALA A 53 -5.54 -13.16 -41.04
N ALA A 54 -4.28 -13.36 -41.40
CA ALA A 54 -3.14 -12.99 -40.56
C ALA A 54 -3.05 -11.47 -40.35
N ASN A 55 -3.30 -10.66 -41.38
CA ASN A 55 -3.34 -9.21 -41.25
C ASN A 55 -4.46 -8.74 -40.31
N VAL A 56 -5.66 -9.31 -40.42
CA VAL A 56 -6.78 -9.03 -39.51
C VAL A 56 -6.40 -9.31 -38.06
N VAL A 57 -5.79 -10.46 -37.77
CA VAL A 57 -5.36 -10.80 -36.40
C VAL A 57 -4.28 -9.84 -35.91
N ILE A 58 -3.34 -9.45 -36.76
CA ILE A 58 -2.30 -8.46 -36.40
C ILE A 58 -2.94 -7.11 -36.05
N GLU A 59 -3.89 -6.63 -36.85
CA GLU A 59 -4.62 -5.37 -36.60
C GLU A 59 -5.46 -5.43 -35.31
N GLU A 60 -6.18 -6.53 -35.08
CA GLU A 60 -6.96 -6.75 -33.86
C GLU A 60 -6.06 -6.79 -32.61
N VAL A 61 -4.89 -7.44 -32.70
CA VAL A 61 -3.89 -7.45 -31.61
C VAL A 61 -3.29 -6.07 -31.37
N GLN A 62 -2.96 -5.32 -32.43
CA GLN A 62 -2.45 -3.95 -32.30
C GLN A 62 -3.49 -3.02 -31.67
N ALA A 63 -4.75 -3.13 -32.07
CA ALA A 63 -5.86 -2.38 -31.47
C ALA A 63 -6.04 -2.75 -29.99
N ALA A 64 -5.98 -4.04 -29.65
CA ALA A 64 -6.09 -4.50 -28.27
C ALA A 64 -4.92 -4.01 -27.40
N ILE A 65 -3.69 -4.00 -27.90
CA ILE A 65 -2.51 -3.46 -27.21
C ILE A 65 -2.67 -1.95 -27.00
N GLN A 66 -3.10 -1.21 -28.02
CA GLN A 66 -3.30 0.22 -27.92
C GLN A 66 -4.38 0.57 -26.90
N GLN A 67 -5.50 -0.17 -26.90
CA GLN A 67 -6.54 -0.02 -25.90
C GLN A 67 -6.03 -0.36 -24.50
N ALA A 68 -5.26 -1.43 -24.34
CA ALA A 68 -4.68 -1.79 -23.04
C ALA A 68 -3.71 -0.73 -22.51
N HIS A 69 -2.94 -0.07 -23.38
CA HIS A 69 -2.11 1.06 -23.01
C HIS A 69 -2.93 2.28 -22.59
N GLN A 70 -3.99 2.62 -23.33
CA GLN A 70 -4.89 3.73 -22.98
C GLN A 70 -5.59 3.50 -21.65
N ASP A 71 -6.12 2.29 -21.44
CA ASP A 71 -6.70 1.86 -20.17
C ASP A 71 -5.67 2.03 -19.05
N HIS A 72 -4.46 1.50 -19.24
CA HIS A 72 -3.41 1.60 -18.22
C HIS A 72 -3.05 3.05 -17.87
N GLN A 73 -2.92 3.92 -18.87
CA GLN A 73 -2.67 5.36 -18.66
C GLN A 73 -3.82 6.04 -17.92
N ALA A 74 -5.07 5.71 -18.25
CA ALA A 74 -6.24 6.23 -17.54
C ALA A 74 -6.27 5.78 -16.07
N ALA A 75 -5.81 4.56 -15.79
CA ALA A 75 -5.67 4.03 -14.41
C ALA A 75 -4.67 4.84 -13.61
N LEU A 76 -3.49 5.07 -14.20
CA LEU A 76 -2.43 5.84 -13.58
C LEU A 76 -2.90 7.27 -13.30
N ALA A 77 -3.53 7.93 -14.28
CA ALA A 77 -4.07 9.27 -14.09
C ALA A 77 -5.14 9.34 -12.99
N SER A 78 -6.03 8.34 -12.91
CA SER A 78 -7.05 8.26 -11.85
C SER A 78 -6.43 8.04 -10.47
N TYR A 79 -5.39 7.19 -10.39
CA TYR A 79 -4.62 6.97 -9.18
C TYR A 79 -3.91 8.25 -8.72
N ASP A 80 -3.19 8.91 -9.63
CA ASP A 80 -2.43 10.13 -9.33
C ASP A 80 -3.37 11.26 -8.86
N ALA A 81 -4.50 11.46 -9.55
CA ALA A 81 -5.50 12.44 -9.15
C ALA A 81 -6.07 12.15 -7.75
N TYR A 82 -6.32 10.88 -7.41
CA TYR A 82 -6.79 10.50 -6.08
C TYR A 82 -5.73 10.78 -5.01
N MET A 83 -4.47 10.42 -5.28
CA MET A 83 -3.37 10.62 -4.35
C MET A 83 -3.08 12.12 -4.14
N ASP A 84 -3.19 12.93 -5.18
CA ASP A 84 -3.06 14.38 -5.09
C ASP A 84 -4.19 15.01 -4.27
N ALA A 85 -5.44 14.56 -4.47
CA ALA A 85 -6.58 15.02 -3.67
C ALA A 85 -6.42 14.71 -2.17
N HIS A 86 -5.77 13.58 -1.83
CA HIS A 86 -5.56 13.15 -0.44
C HIS A 86 -4.16 13.48 0.10
N LYS A 87 -3.35 14.26 -0.62
CA LYS A 87 -1.98 14.58 -0.23
C LYS A 87 -1.90 15.28 1.13
N GLY A 88 -2.85 16.16 1.43
CA GLY A 88 -2.93 16.86 2.73
C GLY A 88 -3.26 15.92 3.89
N GLU A 89 -4.20 14.99 3.69
CA GLU A 89 -4.54 13.95 4.67
C GLU A 89 -3.33 13.04 4.92
N LEU A 90 -2.68 12.57 3.85
CA LEU A 90 -1.47 11.73 3.95
C LEU A 90 -0.33 12.43 4.68
N ALA A 91 -0.11 13.73 4.44
CA ALA A 91 0.89 14.50 5.16
C ALA A 91 0.58 14.56 6.66
N THR A 92 -0.68 14.81 7.02
CA THR A 92 -1.14 14.87 8.41
C THR A 92 -0.98 13.52 9.11
N LEU A 93 -1.41 12.43 8.46
CA LEU A 93 -1.29 11.08 9.01
C LEU A 93 0.16 10.66 9.18
N ARG A 94 1.05 11.00 8.24
CA ARG A 94 2.49 10.71 8.35
C ARG A 94 3.14 11.47 9.50
N MET A 95 2.78 12.74 9.70
CA MET A 95 3.25 13.49 10.86
C MET A 95 2.74 12.87 12.16
N ALA A 96 1.45 12.50 12.22
CA ALA A 96 0.87 11.84 13.40
C ALA A 96 1.60 10.52 13.72
N ALA A 97 1.85 9.68 12.72
CA ALA A 97 2.61 8.44 12.87
C ALA A 97 4.04 8.72 13.38
N SER A 98 4.74 9.67 12.77
CA SER A 98 6.10 10.04 13.19
C SER A 98 6.14 10.54 14.64
N ASN A 99 5.23 11.43 15.02
CA ASN A 99 5.16 11.98 16.37
C ASN A 99 4.83 10.89 17.39
N SER A 100 3.85 10.03 17.09
CA SER A 100 3.50 8.89 17.93
C SER A 100 4.68 7.94 18.11
N GLN A 101 5.44 7.64 17.05
CA GLN A 101 6.62 6.79 17.15
C GLN A 101 7.71 7.41 18.04
N SER A 102 7.95 8.72 17.94
CA SER A 102 8.88 9.42 18.83
C SER A 102 8.41 9.36 20.29
N THR A 103 7.12 9.58 20.54
CA THR A 103 6.51 9.47 21.88
C THR A 103 6.64 8.06 22.43
N ILE A 104 6.37 7.03 21.62
CA ILE A 104 6.51 5.62 22.01
C ILE A 104 7.95 5.34 22.45
N ASN A 105 8.93 5.74 21.64
CA ASN A 105 10.35 5.52 21.97
C ASN A 105 10.73 6.22 23.27
N PHE A 106 10.34 7.50 23.42
CA PHE A 106 10.62 8.29 24.61
C PHE A 106 9.97 7.69 25.88
N LEU A 107 8.69 7.34 25.83
CA LEU A 107 7.96 6.78 26.98
C LEU A 107 8.49 5.39 27.34
N THR A 108 8.80 4.56 26.34
CA THR A 108 9.40 3.23 26.58
C THR A 108 10.72 3.36 27.32
N GLU A 109 11.60 4.27 26.88
CA GLU A 109 12.86 4.53 27.56
C GLU A 109 12.67 5.13 28.96
N SER A 110 11.73 6.06 29.11
CA SER A 110 11.46 6.74 30.38
C SER A 110 10.94 5.75 31.43
N ILE A 111 10.00 4.88 31.05
CA ILE A 111 9.47 3.81 31.89
C ILE A 111 10.60 2.84 32.29
N ALA A 112 11.47 2.46 31.34
CA ALA A 112 12.58 1.55 31.63
C ALA A 112 13.64 2.15 32.58
N LYS A 113 13.88 3.47 32.48
CA LYS A 113 14.85 4.18 33.35
C LYS A 113 14.26 4.53 34.72
N TYR A 114 12.93 4.61 34.84
CA TYR A 114 12.24 5.05 36.05
C TYR A 114 12.71 4.38 37.36
N PRO A 115 12.86 3.04 37.45
CA PRO A 115 13.29 2.40 38.69
C PRO A 115 14.67 2.87 39.14
N LYS A 116 15.61 3.04 38.20
CA LYS A 116 16.96 3.54 38.48
C LYS A 116 16.92 4.99 38.96
N THR A 117 16.11 5.82 38.32
CA THR A 117 15.90 7.21 38.74
C THR A 117 15.35 7.30 40.15
N GLN A 118 14.36 6.47 40.49
CA GLN A 118 13.79 6.41 41.83
C GLN A 118 14.81 5.91 42.86
N GLU A 119 15.63 4.91 42.52
CA GLU A 119 16.71 4.44 43.39
C GLU A 119 17.76 5.53 43.66
N SER A 120 18.19 6.26 42.63
CA SER A 120 19.10 7.40 42.78
C SER A 120 18.50 8.50 43.64
N LYS A 121 17.21 8.81 43.46
CA LYS A 121 16.48 9.78 44.29
C LYS A 121 16.40 9.34 45.75
N ARG A 122 16.12 8.05 46.02
CA ARG A 122 16.13 7.47 47.37
C ARG A 122 17.50 7.61 48.04
N LYS A 123 18.59 7.32 47.31
CA LYS A 123 19.97 7.48 47.81
C LYS A 123 20.27 8.94 48.18
N LEU A 124 19.97 9.88 47.29
CA LEU A 124 20.20 11.31 47.52
C LEU A 124 19.42 11.83 48.74
N LEU A 125 18.15 11.48 48.88
CA LEU A 125 17.33 11.91 50.02
C LEU A 125 17.86 11.31 51.34
N LYS A 126 18.38 10.08 51.30
CA LYS A 126 19.02 9.45 52.45
C LYS A 126 20.32 10.17 52.84
N GLU A 127 21.14 10.57 51.86
CA GLU A 127 22.35 11.38 52.09
C GLU A 127 22.02 12.77 52.66
N GLN A 128 20.84 13.32 52.36
CA GLN A 128 20.31 14.55 52.94
C GLN A 128 19.75 14.37 54.36
N GLY A 129 19.80 13.16 54.92
CA GLY A 129 19.41 12.88 56.30
C GLY A 129 17.92 12.59 56.51
N LEU A 130 17.14 12.41 55.44
CA LEU A 130 15.72 12.02 55.58
C LEU A 130 15.60 10.58 56.09
N THR A 131 14.57 10.33 56.89
CA THR A 131 14.22 8.96 57.32
C THR A 131 13.58 8.17 56.18
N CYS A 132 13.62 6.84 56.26
CA CYS A 132 12.98 5.99 55.24
C CYS A 132 11.51 6.32 55.03
N GLU A 133 10.77 6.63 56.10
CA GLU A 133 9.35 6.99 56.04
C GLU A 133 9.13 8.31 55.28
N GLN A 134 9.95 9.33 55.54
CA GLN A 134 9.89 10.61 54.81
C GLN A 134 10.24 10.42 53.32
N ILE A 135 11.21 9.57 53.01
CA ILE A 135 11.58 9.23 51.62
C ILE A 135 10.43 8.56 50.90
N GLU A 136 9.77 7.57 51.51
CA GLU A 136 8.61 6.91 50.88
C GLU A 136 7.46 7.87 50.63
N VAL A 137 7.20 8.83 51.53
CA VAL A 137 6.20 9.89 51.30
C VAL A 137 6.58 10.76 50.09
N VAL A 138 7.84 11.19 49.98
CA VAL A 138 8.32 12.02 48.87
C VAL A 138 8.26 11.29 47.53
N ILE A 139 8.62 10.00 47.50
CA ILE A 139 8.56 9.16 46.30
C ILE A 139 7.11 8.80 45.97
N GLY A 140 6.26 8.64 46.98
CA GLY A 140 4.82 8.37 46.87
C GLY A 140 4.04 9.47 46.16
N PHE A 141 4.47 10.74 46.23
CA PHE A 141 3.86 11.82 45.42
C PHE A 141 3.99 11.61 43.91
N SER A 142 4.94 10.78 43.46
CA SER A 142 5.13 10.35 42.07
C SER A 142 4.56 8.97 41.76
N ALA A 143 3.71 8.39 42.63
CA ALA A 143 3.18 7.03 42.44
C ALA A 143 2.43 6.84 41.11
N ASP A 144 1.76 7.89 40.63
CA ASP A 144 0.96 7.85 39.41
C ASP A 144 1.75 8.13 38.13
N GLU A 145 3.05 8.46 38.22
CA GLU A 145 3.87 8.77 37.04
C GLU A 145 4.01 7.57 36.09
N ILE A 146 4.24 6.37 36.62
CA ILE A 146 4.32 5.14 35.80
C ILE A 146 2.97 4.78 35.16
N PRO A 147 1.86 4.68 35.93
CA PRO A 147 0.54 4.46 35.34
C PRO A 147 0.20 5.46 34.23
N ARG A 148 0.47 6.75 34.45
CA ARG A 148 0.23 7.80 33.47
C ARG A 148 1.08 7.63 32.21
N MET A 149 2.40 7.40 32.35
CA MET A 149 3.27 7.16 31.21
C MET A 149 2.86 5.91 30.40
N LYS A 150 2.36 4.86 31.07
CA LYS A 150 1.83 3.67 30.40
C LYS A 150 0.56 3.96 29.61
N GLN A 151 -0.37 4.72 30.19
CA GLN A 151 -1.59 5.14 29.49
C GLN A 151 -1.27 6.03 28.28
N GLU A 152 -0.34 6.98 28.43
CA GLU A 152 0.13 7.81 27.32
C GLU A 152 0.81 6.96 26.23
N LEU A 153 1.58 5.94 26.62
CA LEU A 153 2.21 4.99 25.68
C LEU A 153 1.16 4.19 24.90
N GLU A 154 0.16 3.64 25.57
CA GLU A 154 -0.94 2.91 24.93
C GLU A 154 -1.71 3.79 23.95
N THR A 155 -1.97 5.05 24.32
CA THR A 155 -2.62 6.04 23.45
C THR A 155 -1.77 6.34 22.20
N ALA A 156 -0.46 6.50 22.37
CA ALA A 156 0.45 6.73 21.25
C ALA A 156 0.53 5.52 20.31
N ILE A 157 0.53 4.30 20.85
CA ILE A 157 0.50 3.05 20.05
C ILE A 157 -0.80 2.97 19.25
N ALA A 158 -1.95 3.23 19.88
CA ALA A 158 -3.24 3.21 19.18
C ALA A 158 -3.30 4.25 18.06
N THR A 159 -2.83 5.47 18.33
CA THR A 159 -2.78 6.56 17.34
C THR A 159 -1.88 6.22 16.16
N LEU A 160 -0.72 5.59 16.40
CA LEU A 160 0.17 5.12 15.35
C LEU A 160 -0.52 4.07 14.47
N ALA A 161 -1.14 3.06 15.09
CA ALA A 161 -1.81 1.98 14.36
C ALA A 161 -2.98 2.49 13.49
N GLU A 162 -3.77 3.45 14.01
CA GLU A 162 -4.85 4.09 13.26
C GLU A 162 -4.30 4.87 12.06
N ALA A 163 -3.25 5.66 12.25
CA ALA A 163 -2.64 6.44 11.17
C ALA A 163 -2.08 5.53 10.07
N GLU A 164 -1.36 4.47 10.43
CA GLU A 164 -0.81 3.49 9.48
C GLU A 164 -1.92 2.76 8.72
N THR A 165 -2.98 2.37 9.41
CA THR A 165 -4.14 1.70 8.79
C THR A 165 -4.82 2.62 7.79
N ARG A 166 -5.04 3.89 8.14
CA ARG A 166 -5.66 4.87 7.24
C ARG A 166 -4.79 5.17 6.03
N ILE A 167 -3.47 5.33 6.21
CA ILE A 167 -2.53 5.51 5.09
C ILE A 167 -2.62 4.32 4.12
N LYS A 168 -2.61 3.09 4.65
CA LYS A 168 -2.73 1.88 3.83
C LYS A 168 -4.05 1.87 3.05
N TYR A 169 -5.15 2.18 3.72
CA TYR A 169 -6.47 2.20 3.11
C TYR A 169 -6.57 3.24 1.99
N LEU A 170 -6.04 4.45 2.16
CA LEU A 170 -5.99 5.46 1.11
C LEU A 170 -5.28 4.97 -0.15
N HIS A 171 -4.16 4.25 0.01
CA HIS A 171 -3.47 3.63 -1.13
C HIS A 171 -4.30 2.52 -1.79
N GLU A 172 -4.99 1.70 -1.01
CA GLU A 172 -5.87 0.66 -1.54
C GLU A 172 -7.07 1.26 -2.30
N GLU A 173 -7.69 2.32 -1.76
CA GLU A 173 -8.76 3.06 -2.42
C GLU A 173 -8.30 3.68 -3.73
N ALA A 174 -7.11 4.29 -3.76
CA ALA A 174 -6.52 4.86 -4.96
C ALA A 174 -6.40 3.81 -6.09
N HIS A 175 -6.02 2.57 -5.75
CA HIS A 175 -5.95 1.46 -6.71
C HIS A 175 -7.31 0.96 -7.19
N THR A 176 -8.39 1.28 -6.47
CA THR A 176 -9.74 0.86 -6.83
C THR A 176 -10.55 1.91 -7.56
N GLN A 177 -10.02 3.13 -7.70
CA GLN A 177 -10.71 4.22 -8.37
C GLN A 177 -11.15 3.80 -9.78
N PRO A 178 -12.41 4.07 -10.16
CA PRO A 178 -12.90 3.74 -11.48
C PRO A 178 -12.09 4.52 -12.52
N MET A 179 -11.66 3.81 -13.55
CA MET A 179 -11.03 4.35 -14.76
C MET A 179 -11.99 5.35 -15.41
N GLY A 180 -11.84 6.64 -15.09
CA GLY A 180 -12.56 7.73 -15.73
C GLY A 180 -14.09 7.61 -15.76
N VAL A 181 -14.77 8.20 -14.78
CA VAL A 181 -15.93 9.04 -15.13
C VAL A 181 -15.44 10.47 -15.00
N SER A 182 -14.95 11.00 -16.12
CA SER A 182 -14.70 12.44 -16.26
C SER A 182 -16.02 13.16 -15.97
N HIS A 183 -16.18 13.71 -14.77
CA HIS A 183 -17.18 14.73 -14.52
C HIS A 183 -16.59 16.03 -15.08
N ALA A 184 -16.88 16.28 -16.35
CA ALA A 184 -16.78 17.61 -16.91
C ALA A 184 -17.75 18.52 -16.15
N ALA A 185 -17.21 19.53 -15.49
CA ALA A 185 -17.93 20.69 -14.96
C ALA A 185 -18.02 21.77 -16.04
#